data_AF-A0A420H7F4-F1
#
_entry.id   AF-A0A420H7F4-F1
#
_cell.length_a   1.000
_cell.length_b   1.000
_cell.length_c   1.000
_cell.angle_alpha   90.00
_cell.angle_beta   90.00
_cell.angle_gamma   90.00
#
_symmetry.space_group_name_H-M   'P 1'
#
loop_
_entity.id
_entity.type
_entity.pdbx_description
1 polymer ?
#
loop_
_entity_poly.entity_id
_entity_poly.type
_entity_poly.pdbx_seq_one_letter_code
_entity_poly.pdbx_strand_id
1 'polypeptide(L)'
;MPTMDPTDFRNKQNSLAKAHARESNPINDTPLRRFLVLAALKIWKTFSRQRGGVTFLPGRICVKYSSLAEASTLQFISQHTSIPVPRVYCSFTHKDQTYIVMQKIHGEMLAHGWLSRTAESKSKIHSQLREMVAEMRKLPPITCRVSNVDGGILYDGRIDGPMNFGPFENIQKFHQYLRGGLDAHETNLDDVKELIAWHDGTWNMPVFTHGDLSSLNILARGDKVVGIVDWETSGWYPDYWEYTTAKQTNPFNLFWKDEIDSFLEPLPKAQAMEEIRQRYFGDY
;
A
#
# COMPACT_ATOMS: atom_id res chain seq x y z
N MET A 1 26.81 23.71 5.58
CA MET A 1 26.54 23.55 4.13
C MET A 1 25.09 23.95 3.90
N PRO A 2 24.70 24.56 2.76
CA PRO A 2 23.29 24.80 2.51
C PRO A 2 22.61 23.43 2.43
N THR A 3 21.69 23.17 3.36
CA THR A 3 20.88 21.96 3.36
C THR A 3 20.06 21.99 2.07
N MET A 4 20.27 20.99 1.21
CA MET A 4 19.49 20.78 0.00
C MET A 4 18.00 20.80 0.37
N ASP A 5 17.17 21.43 -0.46
CA ASP A 5 15.72 21.42 -0.24
C ASP A 5 15.21 19.96 -0.11
N PRO A 6 14.33 19.65 0.86
CA PRO A 6 13.81 18.29 1.05
C PRO A 6 13.26 17.64 -0.23
N THR A 7 12.59 18.43 -1.07
CA THR A 7 12.01 17.98 -2.35
C THR A 7 13.11 17.62 -3.34
N ASP A 8 14.12 18.48 -3.46
CA ASP A 8 15.28 18.24 -4.34
C ASP A 8 16.05 17.00 -3.89
N PHE A 9 16.23 16.82 -2.58
CA PHE A 9 16.87 15.63 -2.02
C PHE A 9 16.12 14.35 -2.41
N ARG A 10 14.79 14.33 -2.20
CA ARG A 10 13.94 13.19 -2.56
C ARG A 10 13.96 12.90 -4.06
N ASN A 11 13.91 13.93 -4.90
CA ASN A 11 14.00 13.79 -6.35
C ASN A 11 15.32 13.17 -6.79
N LYS A 12 16.44 13.63 -6.23
CA LYS A 12 17.77 13.06 -6.51
C LYS A 12 17.87 11.61 -6.07
N GLN A 13 17.41 11.29 -4.85
CA GLN A 13 17.44 9.92 -4.34
C GLN A 13 16.57 8.97 -5.18
N ASN A 14 15.38 9.41 -5.60
CA ASN A 14 14.50 8.62 -6.46
C ASN A 14 15.09 8.40 -7.86
N SER A 15 15.79 9.39 -8.43
CA SER A 15 16.49 9.21 -9.72
C SER A 15 17.56 8.11 -9.63
N LEU A 16 18.35 8.11 -8.56
CA LEU A 16 19.40 7.10 -8.32
C LEU A 16 18.81 5.71 -8.06
N ALA A 17 17.73 5.63 -7.29
CA ALA A 17 17.08 4.37 -6.95
C ALA A 17 16.40 3.71 -8.17
N LYS A 18 15.76 4.51 -9.04
CA LYS A 18 15.14 4.01 -10.28
C LYS A 18 16.12 3.32 -11.22
N ALA A 19 17.37 3.78 -11.28
CA ALA A 19 18.40 3.16 -12.12
C ALA A 19 18.73 1.70 -11.73
N HIS A 20 18.41 1.31 -10.48
CA HIS A 20 18.71 -0.02 -9.92
C HIS A 20 17.44 -0.76 -9.47
N ALA A 21 16.26 -0.27 -9.86
CA ALA A 21 14.99 -0.87 -9.51
C ALA A 21 14.71 -2.09 -10.40
N ARG A 22 14.24 -3.17 -9.80
CA ARG A 22 13.66 -4.28 -10.57
C ARG A 22 12.26 -3.90 -11.02
N GLU A 23 11.95 -4.18 -12.27
CA GLU A 23 10.59 -4.01 -12.79
C GLU A 23 9.78 -5.30 -12.61
N SER A 24 8.51 -5.13 -12.26
CA SER A 24 7.56 -6.23 -12.20
C SER A 24 7.17 -6.68 -13.60
N ASN A 25 7.15 -7.99 -13.83
CA ASN A 25 6.79 -8.54 -15.13
C ASN A 25 5.27 -8.56 -15.35
N PRO A 26 4.81 -8.42 -16.60
CA PRO A 26 3.40 -8.59 -16.92
C PRO A 26 2.96 -10.05 -16.78
N ILE A 27 1.71 -10.27 -16.35
CA ILE A 27 1.15 -11.60 -16.10
C ILE A 27 0.29 -12.03 -17.28
N ASN A 28 0.54 -13.23 -17.83
CA ASN A 28 -0.24 -13.80 -18.94
C ASN A 28 -0.48 -12.82 -20.10
N ASP A 29 0.56 -12.06 -20.44
CA ASP A 29 0.46 -11.01 -21.44
C ASP A 29 0.62 -11.57 -22.86
N THR A 30 -0.44 -11.48 -23.66
CA THR A 30 -0.46 -11.97 -25.04
C THR A 30 -1.18 -10.98 -25.93
N PRO A 31 -0.83 -10.89 -27.24
CA PRO A 31 -1.51 -10.00 -28.18
C PRO A 31 -3.04 -10.19 -28.20
N LEU A 32 -3.50 -11.44 -28.12
CA LEU A 32 -4.92 -11.77 -28.07
C LEU A 32 -5.60 -11.22 -26.82
N ARG A 33 -5.02 -11.43 -25.63
CA ARG A 33 -5.58 -10.92 -24.37
C ARG A 33 -5.61 -9.40 -24.34
N ARG A 34 -4.54 -8.74 -24.78
CA ARG A 34 -4.50 -7.28 -24.93
C ARG A 34 -5.64 -6.78 -25.81
N PHE A 35 -5.79 -7.36 -26.99
CA PHE A 35 -6.85 -7.00 -27.94
C PHE A 35 -8.25 -7.19 -27.32
N LEU A 36 -8.53 -8.35 -26.73
CA LEU A 36 -9.84 -8.66 -26.13
C LEU A 36 -10.19 -7.69 -24.99
N VAL A 37 -9.23 -7.36 -24.12
CA VAL A 37 -9.43 -6.45 -22.99
C VAL A 37 -9.71 -5.04 -23.48
N LEU A 38 -8.90 -4.53 -24.42
CA LEU A 38 -9.09 -3.19 -24.98
C LEU A 38 -10.41 -3.06 -25.74
N ALA A 39 -10.78 -4.08 -26.51
CA ALA A 39 -12.08 -4.14 -27.20
C ALA A 39 -13.25 -4.15 -26.21
N ALA A 40 -13.18 -4.99 -25.17
CA ALA A 40 -14.20 -5.08 -24.13
C ALA A 40 -14.37 -3.74 -23.39
N LEU A 41 -13.28 -3.06 -23.03
CA LEU A 41 -13.33 -1.74 -22.40
C LEU A 41 -13.93 -0.69 -23.32
N LYS A 42 -13.58 -0.69 -24.61
CA LYS A 42 -14.13 0.25 -25.59
C LYS A 42 -15.64 0.08 -25.75
N ILE A 43 -16.11 -1.16 -25.88
CA ILE A 43 -17.54 -1.50 -25.94
C ILE A 43 -18.22 -1.13 -24.62
N TRP A 44 -17.64 -1.46 -23.48
CA TRP A 44 -18.28 -1.17 -22.19
C TRP A 44 -18.46 0.32 -21.93
N LYS A 45 -17.47 1.15 -22.33
CA LYS A 45 -17.54 2.61 -22.22
C LYS A 45 -18.65 3.24 -23.06
N THR A 46 -19.21 2.56 -24.07
CA THR A 46 -20.38 3.08 -24.81
C THR A 46 -21.69 2.90 -24.05
N PHE A 47 -21.77 1.92 -23.14
CA PHE A 47 -22.99 1.61 -22.38
C PHE A 47 -22.92 2.05 -20.91
N SER A 48 -21.73 2.25 -20.37
CA SER A 48 -21.51 2.58 -18.96
C SER A 48 -20.79 3.92 -18.80
N ARG A 49 -21.30 4.76 -17.90
CA ARG A 49 -20.66 6.02 -17.48
C ARG A 49 -19.76 5.84 -16.26
N GLN A 50 -19.38 4.61 -15.91
CA GLN A 50 -18.49 4.38 -14.76
C GLN A 50 -17.18 5.16 -14.92
N ARG A 51 -16.88 5.95 -13.91
CA ARG A 51 -15.64 6.73 -13.75
C ARG A 51 -14.93 6.22 -12.50
N GLY A 52 -13.62 6.05 -12.58
CA GLY A 52 -12.79 5.58 -11.47
C GLY A 52 -11.61 4.73 -11.94
N GLY A 53 -10.71 4.40 -11.02
CA GLY A 53 -9.53 3.56 -11.29
C GLY A 53 -9.86 2.09 -11.61
N VAL A 54 -11.12 1.67 -11.43
CA VAL A 54 -11.59 0.30 -11.71
C VAL A 54 -12.83 0.33 -12.59
N THR A 55 -12.81 -0.45 -13.68
CA THR A 55 -13.96 -0.71 -14.54
C THR A 55 -14.52 -2.09 -14.26
N PHE A 56 -15.78 -2.18 -13.82
CA PHE A 56 -16.45 -3.45 -13.61
C PHE A 56 -17.11 -3.91 -14.90
N LEU A 57 -16.66 -5.05 -15.43
CA LEU A 57 -17.24 -5.68 -16.62
C LEU A 57 -18.36 -6.65 -16.20
N PRO A 58 -19.25 -7.05 -17.13
CA PRO A 58 -20.23 -8.09 -16.86
C PRO A 58 -19.61 -9.37 -16.29
N GLY A 59 -20.31 -10.00 -15.36
CA GLY A 59 -19.86 -11.23 -14.70
C GLY A 59 -18.91 -10.97 -13.53
N ARG A 60 -17.84 -11.78 -13.43
CA ARG A 60 -16.92 -11.80 -12.29
C ARG A 60 -15.55 -11.16 -12.59
N ILE A 61 -15.50 -10.20 -13.51
CA ILE A 61 -14.25 -9.57 -13.96
C ILE A 61 -14.30 -8.06 -13.72
N CYS A 62 -13.19 -7.50 -13.27
CA CYS A 62 -12.93 -6.06 -13.31
C CYS A 62 -11.56 -5.79 -13.93
N VAL A 63 -11.38 -4.56 -14.40
CA VAL A 63 -10.10 -4.06 -14.91
C VAL A 63 -9.70 -2.84 -14.10
N LYS A 64 -8.56 -2.92 -13.41
CA LYS A 64 -7.95 -1.80 -12.69
C LYS A 64 -6.84 -1.16 -13.52
N TYR A 65 -6.73 0.16 -13.42
CA TYR A 65 -5.63 0.94 -13.95
C TYR A 65 -4.66 1.25 -12.79
N SER A 66 -3.51 0.59 -12.73
CA SER A 66 -2.51 0.80 -11.66
C SER A 66 -1.11 0.43 -12.15
N SER A 67 -0.36 -0.43 -11.45
CA SER A 67 1.01 -0.83 -11.75
C SER A 67 1.16 -2.34 -11.94
N LEU A 68 2.24 -2.77 -12.61
CA LEU A 68 2.56 -4.20 -12.69
C LEU A 68 2.96 -4.77 -11.33
N ALA A 69 3.47 -3.93 -10.42
CA ALA A 69 3.81 -4.30 -9.05
C ALA A 69 2.56 -4.72 -8.26
N GLU A 70 1.43 -4.02 -8.38
CA GLU A 70 0.19 -4.46 -7.73
C GLU A 70 -0.26 -5.83 -8.25
N ALA A 71 -0.18 -6.06 -9.55
CA ALA A 71 -0.53 -7.35 -10.13
C ALA A 71 0.39 -8.48 -9.61
N SER A 72 1.68 -8.20 -9.48
CA SER A 72 2.66 -9.11 -8.87
C SER A 72 2.34 -9.38 -7.41
N THR A 73 2.02 -8.34 -6.61
CA THR A 73 1.63 -8.51 -5.21
C THR A 73 0.40 -9.40 -5.07
N LEU A 74 -0.66 -9.16 -5.86
CA LEU A 74 -1.87 -9.98 -5.81
C LEU A 74 -1.57 -11.46 -6.10
N GLN A 75 -0.70 -11.73 -7.08
CA GLN A 75 -0.25 -13.10 -7.37
C GLN A 75 0.55 -13.68 -6.20
N PHE A 76 1.53 -12.94 -5.67
CA PHE A 76 2.37 -13.36 -4.55
C PHE A 76 1.55 -13.70 -3.31
N ILE A 77 0.66 -12.81 -2.87
CA ILE A 77 -0.21 -13.04 -1.70
C ILE A 77 -1.10 -14.27 -1.91
N SER A 78 -1.69 -14.43 -3.10
CA SER A 78 -2.55 -15.57 -3.41
C SER A 78 -1.82 -16.92 -3.40
N GLN A 79 -0.50 -16.92 -3.63
CA GLN A 79 0.33 -18.12 -3.68
C GLN A 79 0.93 -18.50 -2.32
N HIS A 80 1.13 -17.52 -1.43
CA HIS A 80 1.90 -17.69 -0.20
C HIS A 80 1.06 -17.54 1.08
N THR A 81 -0.20 -17.12 0.97
CA THR A 81 -1.12 -16.94 2.10
C THR A 81 -2.52 -17.43 1.78
N SER A 82 -3.36 -17.55 2.81
CA SER A 82 -4.80 -17.79 2.73
C SER A 82 -5.63 -16.52 2.58
N ILE A 83 -4.99 -15.36 2.56
CA ILE A 83 -5.66 -14.05 2.49
C ILE A 83 -6.45 -13.96 1.18
N PRO A 84 -7.76 -13.69 1.23
CA PRO A 84 -8.57 -13.61 0.03
C PRO A 84 -8.20 -12.34 -0.75
N VAL A 85 -7.59 -12.49 -1.91
CA VAL A 85 -7.25 -11.38 -2.82
C VAL A 85 -7.83 -11.63 -4.22
N PRO A 86 -8.04 -10.58 -5.04
CA PRO A 86 -8.47 -10.74 -6.42
C PRO A 86 -7.51 -11.61 -7.23
N ARG A 87 -8.02 -12.69 -7.83
CA ARG A 87 -7.22 -13.49 -8.77
C ARG A 87 -6.90 -12.65 -10.01
N VAL A 88 -5.61 -12.48 -10.31
CA VAL A 88 -5.15 -11.83 -11.55
C VAL A 88 -5.26 -12.79 -12.73
N TYR A 89 -5.98 -12.39 -13.77
CA TYR A 89 -6.07 -13.14 -15.03
C TYR A 89 -4.95 -12.76 -15.99
N CYS A 90 -4.69 -11.46 -16.15
CA CYS A 90 -3.53 -10.93 -16.85
C CYS A 90 -3.26 -9.47 -16.46
N SER A 91 -2.02 -9.03 -16.64
CA SER A 91 -1.61 -7.62 -16.54
C SER A 91 -0.69 -7.25 -17.69
N PHE A 92 -0.79 -6.01 -18.18
CA PHE A 92 0.06 -5.51 -19.28
C PHE A 92 0.05 -3.99 -19.35
N THR A 93 1.09 -3.42 -19.96
CA THR A 93 1.19 -1.98 -20.26
C THR A 93 0.86 -1.72 -21.73
N HIS A 94 -0.02 -0.77 -21.99
CA HIS A 94 -0.35 -0.30 -23.33
C HIS A 94 -0.50 1.23 -23.32
N LYS A 95 0.31 1.92 -24.15
CA LYS A 95 0.35 3.41 -24.22
C LYS A 95 0.52 4.05 -22.83
N ASP A 96 1.56 3.62 -22.13
CA ASP A 96 1.94 4.09 -20.78
C ASP A 96 0.90 3.87 -19.67
N GLN A 97 -0.19 3.17 -19.97
CA GLN A 97 -1.19 2.76 -19.01
C GLN A 97 -1.04 1.27 -18.73
N THR A 98 -0.93 0.90 -17.46
CA THR A 98 -0.99 -0.51 -17.05
C THR A 98 -2.42 -0.92 -16.75
N TYR A 99 -2.79 -2.10 -17.20
CA TYR A 99 -4.08 -2.74 -17.02
C TYR A 99 -3.91 -3.99 -16.19
N ILE A 100 -4.72 -4.15 -15.14
CA ILE A 100 -4.81 -5.37 -14.34
C ILE A 100 -6.20 -5.94 -14.52
N VAL A 101 -6.30 -7.09 -15.19
CA VAL A 101 -7.56 -7.81 -15.38
C VAL A 101 -7.65 -8.86 -14.30
N MET A 102 -8.64 -8.73 -13.43
CA MET A 102 -8.73 -9.54 -12.22
C MET A 102 -10.17 -9.89 -11.84
N GLN A 103 -10.30 -10.78 -10.87
CA GLN A 103 -11.58 -11.22 -10.34
C GLN A 103 -12.30 -10.08 -9.61
N LYS A 104 -13.57 -9.87 -9.96
CA LYS A 104 -14.51 -9.08 -9.15
C LYS A 104 -14.97 -9.94 -7.97
N ILE A 105 -14.44 -9.65 -6.78
CA ILE A 105 -14.90 -10.25 -5.53
C ILE A 105 -16.31 -9.74 -5.22
N HIS A 106 -17.20 -10.67 -4.84
CA HIS A 106 -18.56 -10.34 -4.43
C HIS A 106 -18.59 -10.20 -2.90
N GLY A 107 -18.60 -8.96 -2.44
CA GLY A 107 -18.68 -8.56 -1.04
C GLY A 107 -18.94 -7.05 -0.95
N GLU A 108 -19.28 -6.60 0.24
CA GLU A 108 -19.48 -5.19 0.54
C GLU A 108 -18.25 -4.65 1.28
N MET A 109 -17.79 -3.47 0.90
CA MET A 109 -16.73 -2.78 1.64
C MET A 109 -17.18 -2.57 3.08
N LEU A 110 -16.31 -2.82 4.04
CA LEU A 110 -16.62 -2.62 5.46
C LEU A 110 -17.05 -1.19 5.74
N ALA A 111 -16.53 -0.22 4.99
CA ALA A 111 -16.96 1.18 5.06
C ALA A 111 -18.50 1.34 5.04
N HIS A 112 -19.20 0.47 4.30
CA HIS A 112 -20.66 0.48 4.23
C HIS A 112 -21.26 -0.29 5.41
N GLY A 113 -21.99 0.45 6.26
CA GLY A 113 -22.75 -0.16 7.36
C GLY A 113 -21.93 -0.57 8.57
N TRP A 114 -20.62 -0.29 8.63
CA TRP A 114 -19.78 -0.62 9.80
C TRP A 114 -20.36 -0.12 11.13
N LEU A 115 -20.79 1.14 11.16
CA LEU A 115 -21.31 1.80 12.35
C LEU A 115 -22.61 1.16 12.87
N SER A 116 -23.36 0.48 11.99
CA SER A 116 -24.60 -0.23 12.35
C SER A 116 -24.37 -1.69 12.79
N ARG A 117 -23.13 -2.20 12.72
CA ARG A 117 -22.84 -3.59 13.11
C ARG A 117 -22.84 -3.74 14.62
N THR A 118 -23.26 -4.91 15.10
CA THR A 118 -23.16 -5.28 16.51
C THR A 118 -21.70 -5.47 16.93
N ALA A 119 -21.42 -5.35 18.23
CA ALA A 119 -20.09 -5.59 18.78
C ALA A 119 -19.58 -7.01 18.49
N GLU A 120 -20.47 -8.01 18.55
CA GLU A 120 -20.13 -9.40 18.21
C GLU A 120 -19.69 -9.54 16.75
N SER A 121 -20.43 -8.89 15.85
CA SER A 121 -20.14 -8.88 14.41
C SER A 121 -18.78 -8.22 14.11
N LYS A 122 -18.52 -7.05 14.72
CA LYS A 122 -17.22 -6.37 14.62
C LYS A 122 -16.08 -7.25 15.15
N SER A 123 -16.27 -7.88 16.30
CA SER A 123 -15.29 -8.78 16.92
C SER A 123 -14.89 -9.95 16.02
N LYS A 124 -15.86 -10.60 15.36
CA LYS A 124 -15.58 -11.68 14.37
C LYS A 124 -14.73 -11.20 13.21
N ILE A 125 -14.99 -9.99 12.70
CA ILE A 125 -14.22 -9.41 11.60
C ILE A 125 -12.82 -9.03 12.07
N HIS A 126 -12.68 -8.40 13.24
CA HIS A 126 -11.38 -8.07 13.83
C HIS A 126 -10.50 -9.30 14.04
N SER A 127 -11.07 -10.42 14.52
CA SER A 127 -10.33 -11.68 14.66
C SER A 127 -9.76 -12.16 13.32
N GLN A 128 -10.59 -12.17 12.27
CA GLN A 128 -10.14 -12.55 10.93
C GLN A 128 -9.05 -11.61 10.41
N LEU A 129 -9.19 -10.29 10.57
CA LEU A 129 -8.19 -9.33 10.14
C LEU A 129 -6.86 -9.52 10.89
N ARG A 130 -6.91 -9.78 12.20
CA ARG A 130 -5.73 -10.05 13.02
C ARG A 130 -4.99 -11.31 12.53
N GLU A 131 -5.72 -12.37 12.23
CA GLU A 131 -5.17 -13.61 11.68
C GLU A 131 -4.54 -13.38 10.29
N MET A 132 -5.22 -12.65 9.41
CA MET A 132 -4.71 -12.32 8.07
C MET A 132 -3.45 -11.46 8.13
N VAL A 133 -3.41 -10.44 9.00
CA VAL A 133 -2.19 -9.65 9.20
C VAL A 133 -1.07 -10.52 9.76
N ALA A 134 -1.34 -11.34 10.77
CA ALA A 134 -0.34 -12.23 11.35
C ALA A 134 0.20 -13.24 10.33
N GLU A 135 -0.62 -13.71 9.39
CA GLU A 135 -0.20 -14.53 8.27
C GLU A 135 0.69 -13.74 7.30
N MET A 136 0.27 -12.54 6.89
CA MET A 136 1.07 -11.65 6.03
C MET A 136 2.45 -11.34 6.63
N ARG A 137 2.52 -11.11 7.95
CA ARG A 137 3.78 -10.82 8.65
C ARG A 137 4.76 -12.01 8.70
N LYS A 138 4.29 -13.23 8.44
CA LYS A 138 5.15 -14.43 8.38
C LYS A 138 5.81 -14.63 7.01
N LEU A 139 5.44 -13.84 6.00
CA LEU A 139 6.09 -13.90 4.69
C LEU A 139 7.58 -13.55 4.84
N PRO A 140 8.51 -14.43 4.41
CA PRO A 140 9.92 -14.23 4.65
C PRO A 140 10.48 -13.12 3.73
N PRO A 141 11.14 -12.08 4.28
CA PRO A 141 11.79 -11.08 3.45
C PRO A 141 12.98 -11.70 2.71
N ILE A 142 13.07 -11.40 1.42
CA ILE A 142 14.17 -11.89 0.57
C ILE A 142 15.45 -11.05 0.80
N THR A 143 15.28 -9.77 1.14
CA THR A 143 16.37 -8.80 1.31
C THR A 143 16.06 -7.82 2.44
N CYS A 144 17.06 -7.07 2.90
CA CYS A 144 16.84 -5.98 3.86
C CYS A 144 16.29 -4.69 3.23
N ARG A 145 16.01 -4.70 1.91
CA ARG A 145 15.58 -3.53 1.16
C ARG A 145 14.13 -3.16 1.48
N VAL A 146 13.87 -1.87 1.56
CA VAL A 146 12.50 -1.33 1.56
C VAL A 146 12.07 -1.17 0.11
N SER A 147 11.14 -2.00 -0.35
CA SER A 147 10.84 -2.17 -1.78
C SER A 147 9.50 -2.85 -2.02
N ASN A 148 8.98 -2.81 -3.25
CA ASN A 148 7.80 -3.61 -3.60
C ASN A 148 8.11 -5.12 -3.57
N VAL A 149 7.10 -5.95 -3.83
CA VAL A 149 7.23 -7.42 -3.78
C VAL A 149 8.37 -8.00 -4.63
N ASP A 150 8.70 -7.36 -5.76
CA ASP A 150 9.74 -7.80 -6.70
C ASP A 150 11.12 -7.15 -6.45
N GLY A 151 11.25 -6.33 -5.40
CA GLY A 151 12.46 -5.56 -5.10
C GLY A 151 12.58 -4.25 -5.90
N GLY A 152 11.45 -3.75 -6.40
CA GLY A 152 11.33 -2.54 -7.23
C GLY A 152 10.81 -1.31 -6.49
N ILE A 153 10.42 -0.30 -7.28
CA ILE A 153 9.88 0.98 -6.80
C ILE A 153 8.57 0.78 -6.03
N LEU A 154 8.39 1.59 -4.99
CA LEU A 154 7.18 1.68 -4.19
C LEU A 154 6.30 2.83 -4.69
N TYR A 155 5.02 2.78 -4.31
CA TYR A 155 4.04 3.83 -4.58
C TYR A 155 3.29 4.17 -3.31
N ASP A 156 3.18 5.44 -2.96
CA ASP A 156 2.36 5.92 -1.85
C ASP A 156 2.09 7.41 -2.03
N GLY A 157 0.82 7.76 -2.27
CA GLY A 157 0.40 9.16 -2.43
C GLY A 157 0.37 9.97 -1.13
N ARG A 158 0.65 9.36 0.04
CA ARG A 158 0.66 10.04 1.35
C ARG A 158 2.05 10.56 1.74
N ILE A 159 3.08 10.14 1.03
CA ILE A 159 4.45 10.62 1.26
C ILE A 159 4.67 11.84 0.36
N ASP A 160 5.05 12.95 0.98
CA ASP A 160 5.40 14.18 0.28
C ASP A 160 6.54 13.96 -0.74
N GLY A 161 6.37 14.56 -1.91
CA GLY A 161 7.25 14.45 -3.07
C GLY A 161 6.72 13.51 -4.15
N PRO A 162 7.60 12.80 -4.88
CA PRO A 162 7.15 11.89 -5.93
C PRO A 162 6.35 10.71 -5.37
N MET A 163 5.16 10.47 -5.92
CA MET A 163 4.32 9.32 -5.54
C MET A 163 5.02 7.97 -5.69
N ASN A 164 6.03 7.88 -6.57
CA ASN A 164 6.86 6.70 -6.76
C ASN A 164 8.25 6.94 -6.17
N PHE A 165 8.71 6.05 -5.29
CA PHE A 165 9.96 6.21 -4.55
C PHE A 165 10.67 4.89 -4.27
N GLY A 166 11.92 4.99 -3.82
CA GLY A 166 12.77 3.82 -3.59
C GLY A 166 13.10 3.07 -4.91
N PRO A 167 13.43 1.77 -4.85
CA PRO A 167 13.66 0.97 -3.65
C PRO A 167 14.84 1.48 -2.82
N PHE A 168 14.83 1.25 -1.51
CA PHE A 168 15.91 1.62 -0.61
C PHE A 168 16.76 0.42 -0.22
N GLU A 169 18.05 0.65 0.01
CA GLU A 169 18.99 -0.40 0.43
C GLU A 169 18.60 -1.05 1.77
N ASN A 170 18.06 -0.25 2.68
CA ASN A 170 17.64 -0.66 4.02
C ASN A 170 16.64 0.35 4.62
N ILE A 171 16.15 0.03 5.81
CA ILE A 171 15.20 0.86 6.58
C ILE A 171 15.79 2.25 6.89
N GLN A 172 17.08 2.36 7.19
CA GLN A 172 17.72 3.64 7.49
C GLN A 172 17.67 4.58 6.29
N LYS A 173 17.91 4.08 5.06
CA LYS A 173 17.79 4.86 3.83
C LYS A 173 16.37 5.30 3.52
N PHE A 174 15.38 4.47 3.86
CA PHE A 174 13.98 4.86 3.79
C PHE A 174 13.64 5.97 4.79
N HIS A 175 14.10 5.86 6.03
CA HIS A 175 13.88 6.88 7.05
C HIS A 175 14.56 8.23 6.73
N GLN A 176 15.76 8.21 6.15
CA GLN A 176 16.41 9.42 5.63
C GLN A 176 15.56 10.08 4.55
N TYR A 177 15.01 9.29 3.62
CA TYR A 177 14.10 9.79 2.58
C TYR A 177 12.84 10.44 3.16
N LEU A 178 12.21 9.80 4.15
CA LEU A 178 11.01 10.31 4.81
C LEU A 178 11.22 11.69 5.43
N ARG A 179 12.41 11.97 5.97
CA ARG A 179 12.78 13.26 6.56
C ARG A 179 13.52 14.21 5.61
N GLY A 180 13.43 13.98 4.29
CA GLY A 180 14.07 14.85 3.30
C GLY A 180 15.60 14.93 3.41
N GLY A 181 16.24 13.88 3.93
CA GLY A 181 17.68 13.84 4.16
C GLY A 181 18.16 14.58 5.41
N LEU A 182 17.25 15.01 6.30
CA LEU A 182 17.64 15.71 7.52
C LEU A 182 18.31 14.76 8.52
N ASP A 183 19.55 15.11 8.86
CA ASP A 183 20.36 14.50 9.92
C ASP A 183 20.26 15.29 11.23
N ALA A 184 20.69 14.66 12.33
CA ALA A 184 20.70 15.28 13.65
C ALA A 184 21.60 16.52 13.68
N HIS A 185 21.06 17.64 14.17
CA HIS A 185 21.79 18.89 14.37
C HIS A 185 21.31 19.58 15.65
N GLU A 186 22.19 20.31 16.33
CA GLU A 186 21.87 20.98 17.61
C GLU A 186 20.72 21.99 17.48
N THR A 187 20.59 22.62 16.32
CA THR A 187 19.54 23.62 16.03
C THR A 187 18.19 23.02 15.64
N ASN A 188 18.09 21.70 15.47
CA ASN A 188 16.81 21.06 15.18
C ASN A 188 15.87 21.19 16.40
N LEU A 189 14.56 21.27 16.14
CA LEU A 189 13.54 21.22 17.19
C LEU A 189 13.61 19.89 17.94
N ASP A 190 13.23 19.89 19.22
CA ASP A 190 13.41 18.73 20.09
C ASP A 190 12.60 17.50 19.64
N ASP A 191 11.39 17.70 19.13
CA ASP A 191 10.56 16.65 18.56
C ASP A 191 11.15 16.09 17.24
N VAL A 192 11.72 16.95 16.39
CA VAL A 192 12.47 16.54 15.20
C VAL A 192 13.72 15.74 15.57
N LYS A 193 14.45 16.12 16.64
CA LYS A 193 15.58 15.35 17.15
C LYS A 193 15.14 13.98 17.65
N GLU A 194 14.01 13.89 18.34
CA GLU A 194 13.43 12.63 18.79
C GLU A 194 13.09 11.70 17.61
N LEU A 195 12.43 12.25 16.58
CA LEU A 195 12.13 11.51 15.34
C LEU A 195 13.40 10.99 14.66
N ILE A 196 14.43 11.84 14.53
CA ILE A 196 15.72 11.45 13.94
C ILE A 196 16.34 10.30 14.75
N ALA A 197 16.45 10.46 16.07
CA ALA A 197 17.03 9.45 16.95
C ALA A 197 16.27 8.11 16.89
N TRP A 198 14.94 8.14 16.78
CA TRP A 198 14.13 6.93 16.65
C TRP A 198 14.37 6.23 15.32
N HIS A 199 14.33 6.96 14.21
CA HIS A 199 14.60 6.43 12.88
C HIS A 199 16.04 5.90 12.71
N ASP A 200 17.03 6.56 13.33
CA ASP A 200 18.45 6.20 13.28
C ASP A 200 18.79 5.03 14.23
N GLY A 201 17.80 4.54 14.98
CA GLY A 201 17.89 3.35 15.81
C GLY A 201 18.15 2.05 15.04
N THR A 202 18.21 0.95 15.79
CA THR A 202 18.36 -0.39 15.20
C THR A 202 17.00 -0.95 14.81
N TRP A 203 16.91 -1.50 13.60
CA TRP A 203 15.69 -2.03 13.02
C TRP A 203 15.86 -3.48 12.59
N ASN A 204 14.80 -4.27 12.76
CA ASN A 204 14.72 -5.64 12.25
C ASN A 204 14.60 -5.65 10.72
N MET A 205 14.65 -6.84 10.13
CA MET A 205 14.37 -6.99 8.70
C MET A 205 12.98 -6.44 8.34
N PRO A 206 12.83 -5.83 7.15
CA PRO A 206 11.52 -5.42 6.66
C PRO A 206 10.52 -6.58 6.66
N VAL A 207 9.26 -6.26 6.90
CA VAL A 207 8.14 -7.18 6.86
C VAL A 207 7.16 -6.75 5.78
N PHE A 208 6.38 -7.68 5.25
CA PHE A 208 5.40 -7.35 4.23
C PHE A 208 4.24 -6.55 4.84
N THR A 209 3.83 -5.48 4.18
CA THR A 209 2.70 -4.62 4.54
C THR A 209 1.76 -4.48 3.35
N HIS A 210 0.46 -4.36 3.63
CA HIS A 210 -0.51 -3.86 2.66
C HIS A 210 -0.28 -2.38 2.39
N GLY A 211 -0.05 -1.60 3.45
CA GLY A 211 0.19 -0.16 3.36
C GLY A 211 -1.07 0.70 3.20
N ASP A 212 -2.26 0.13 3.07
CA ASP A 212 -3.54 0.87 3.00
C ASP A 212 -4.72 0.01 3.48
N LEU A 213 -4.60 -0.54 4.69
CA LEU A 213 -5.60 -1.44 5.26
C LEU A 213 -6.81 -0.67 5.83
N SER A 214 -7.50 0.03 4.94
CA SER A 214 -8.70 0.82 5.19
C SER A 214 -9.99 -0.02 5.09
N SER A 215 -11.07 0.40 5.76
CA SER A 215 -12.39 -0.24 5.61
C SER A 215 -12.96 -0.17 4.19
N LEU A 216 -12.43 0.72 3.34
CA LEU A 216 -12.75 0.80 1.91
C LEU A 216 -12.10 -0.33 1.10
N ASN A 217 -11.04 -0.94 1.62
CA ASN A 217 -10.23 -1.96 0.95
C ASN A 217 -10.50 -3.38 1.47
N ILE A 218 -11.39 -3.51 2.45
CA ILE A 218 -11.79 -4.81 3.03
C ILE A 218 -13.24 -5.10 2.62
N LEU A 219 -13.44 -6.24 1.96
CA LEU A 219 -14.74 -6.74 1.52
C LEU A 219 -15.23 -7.86 2.43
N ALA A 220 -16.49 -7.78 2.86
CA ALA A 220 -17.14 -8.81 3.68
C ALA A 220 -18.46 -9.30 3.07
N ARG A 221 -18.86 -10.51 3.46
CA ARG A 221 -20.23 -11.03 3.29
C ARG A 221 -20.73 -11.52 4.65
N GLY A 222 -21.72 -10.82 5.20
CA GLY A 222 -22.05 -10.98 6.61
C GLY A 222 -20.83 -10.68 7.47
N ASP A 223 -20.49 -11.57 8.39
CA ASP A 223 -19.33 -11.44 9.30
C ASP A 223 -18.02 -12.02 8.72
N LYS A 224 -18.02 -12.51 7.47
CA LYS A 224 -16.85 -13.15 6.85
C LYS A 224 -16.12 -12.17 5.94
N VAL A 225 -14.81 -11.98 6.16
CA VAL A 225 -13.94 -11.27 5.22
C VAL A 225 -13.74 -12.15 3.99
N VAL A 226 -14.04 -11.60 2.81
CA VAL A 226 -14.01 -12.32 1.52
C VAL A 226 -13.07 -11.68 0.50
N GLY A 227 -12.45 -10.55 0.82
CA GLY A 227 -11.48 -9.90 -0.03
C GLY A 227 -10.73 -8.78 0.70
N ILE A 228 -9.41 -8.70 0.48
CA ILE A 228 -8.60 -7.51 0.71
C ILE A 228 -8.11 -7.05 -0.67
N VAL A 229 -8.37 -5.80 -1.01
CA VAL A 229 -8.11 -5.21 -2.33
C VAL A 229 -7.23 -3.97 -2.21
N ASP A 230 -6.78 -3.43 -3.35
CA ASP A 230 -5.98 -2.20 -3.43
C ASP A 230 -4.56 -2.33 -2.85
N TRP A 231 -3.80 -3.26 -3.40
CA TRP A 231 -2.45 -3.60 -2.92
C TRP A 231 -1.35 -2.73 -3.55
N GLU A 232 -1.67 -1.58 -4.12
CA GLU A 232 -0.70 -0.76 -4.87
C GLU A 232 0.35 -0.08 -3.99
N THR A 233 0.05 0.12 -2.70
CA THR A 233 0.97 0.66 -1.68
C THR A 233 1.78 -0.40 -0.95
N SER A 234 1.57 -1.67 -1.29
CA SER A 234 2.17 -2.81 -0.61
C SER A 234 3.68 -2.93 -0.86
N GLY A 235 4.36 -3.58 0.08
CA GLY A 235 5.79 -3.85 -0.05
C GLY A 235 6.41 -4.35 1.25
N TRP A 236 7.73 -4.43 1.23
CA TRP A 236 8.58 -4.71 2.36
C TRP A 236 8.94 -3.39 3.06
N TYR A 237 8.49 -3.21 4.29
CA TYR A 237 8.64 -1.97 5.06
C TYR A 237 9.05 -2.24 6.52
N PRO A 238 9.43 -1.21 7.30
CA PRO A 238 9.51 -1.32 8.76
C PRO A 238 8.21 -1.90 9.36
N ASP A 239 8.34 -2.62 10.47
CA ASP A 239 7.22 -3.31 11.13
C ASP A 239 6.07 -2.37 11.53
N TYR A 240 6.40 -1.18 12.00
CA TYR A 240 5.44 -0.16 12.40
C TYR A 240 4.60 0.40 11.23
N TRP A 241 5.06 0.24 9.98
CA TRP A 241 4.53 0.97 8.84
C TRP A 241 3.05 0.68 8.58
N GLU A 242 2.59 -0.56 8.73
CA GLU A 242 1.17 -0.93 8.60
C GLU A 242 0.29 -0.19 9.62
N TYR A 243 0.77 -0.08 10.87
CA TYR A 243 0.01 0.55 11.94
C TYR A 243 -0.17 2.05 11.70
N THR A 244 0.94 2.74 11.39
CA THR A 244 0.93 4.19 11.16
C THR A 244 0.11 4.54 9.93
N THR A 245 0.25 3.76 8.85
CA THR A 245 -0.51 3.98 7.61
C THR A 245 -1.99 3.67 7.76
N ALA A 246 -2.37 2.62 8.49
CA ALA A 246 -3.78 2.30 8.75
C ALA A 246 -4.46 3.33 9.69
N LYS A 247 -3.72 3.96 10.61
CA LYS A 247 -4.21 5.05 11.46
C LYS A 247 -4.39 6.37 10.72
N GLN A 248 -3.76 6.55 9.56
CA GLN A 248 -3.93 7.72 8.69
C GLN A 248 -5.18 7.57 7.81
N THR A 249 -6.35 7.66 8.45
CA THR A 249 -7.63 7.41 7.77
C THR A 249 -8.09 8.58 6.91
N ASN A 250 -8.79 8.26 5.82
CA ASN A 250 -9.48 9.25 5.00
C ASN A 250 -10.51 10.04 5.85
N PRO A 251 -10.68 11.36 5.67
CA PRO A 251 -11.68 12.16 6.39
C PRO A 251 -13.12 11.63 6.32
N PHE A 252 -13.47 10.89 5.27
CA PHE A 252 -14.78 10.24 5.12
C PHE A 252 -14.88 8.89 5.85
N ASN A 253 -13.82 8.43 6.50
CA ASN A 253 -13.68 7.11 7.12
C ASN A 253 -13.02 7.19 8.52
N LEU A 254 -13.17 8.33 9.21
CA LEU A 254 -12.48 8.59 10.49
C LEU A 254 -12.76 7.53 11.56
N PHE A 255 -13.97 6.94 11.57
CA PHE A 255 -14.33 5.88 12.52
C PHE A 255 -13.38 4.68 12.46
N TRP A 256 -12.76 4.42 11.30
CA TRP A 256 -11.88 3.27 11.14
C TRP A 256 -10.62 3.39 11.99
N LYS A 257 -10.19 4.62 12.32
CA LYS A 257 -9.02 4.88 13.16
C LYS A 257 -9.16 4.22 14.54
N ASP A 258 -10.37 4.23 15.08
CA ASP A 258 -10.69 3.65 16.40
C ASP A 258 -10.72 2.11 16.37
N GLU A 259 -10.90 1.51 15.19
CA GLU A 259 -10.98 0.07 15.02
C GLU A 259 -9.60 -0.58 14.81
N ILE A 260 -8.59 0.19 14.40
CA ILE A 260 -7.24 -0.30 14.08
C ILE A 260 -6.62 -1.10 15.24
N ASP A 261 -6.73 -0.61 16.47
CA ASP A 261 -6.15 -1.25 17.66
C ASP A 261 -6.83 -2.60 17.98
N SER A 262 -7.99 -2.88 17.39
CA SER A 262 -8.71 -4.14 17.56
C SER A 262 -8.13 -5.29 16.72
N PHE A 263 -7.29 -5.02 15.72
CA PHE A 263 -6.70 -6.06 14.87
C PHE A 263 -5.21 -5.85 14.54
N LEU A 264 -4.66 -4.66 14.78
CA LEU A 264 -3.22 -4.39 14.77
C LEU A 264 -2.71 -4.14 16.19
N GLU A 265 -1.46 -4.52 16.46
CA GLU A 265 -0.80 -4.23 17.73
C GLU A 265 -0.65 -2.70 17.88
N PRO A 266 -1.11 -2.09 18.99
CA PRO A 266 -0.96 -0.65 19.20
C PRO A 266 0.50 -0.23 19.33
N LEU A 267 0.94 0.73 18.52
CA LEU A 267 2.29 1.28 18.53
C LEU A 267 2.27 2.80 18.78
N PRO A 268 1.96 3.26 20.01
CA PRO A 268 1.77 4.68 20.30
C PRO A 268 3.02 5.52 20.03
N LYS A 269 4.22 4.98 20.29
CA LYS A 269 5.48 5.67 19.95
C LYS A 269 5.62 5.85 18.44
N ALA A 270 5.37 4.81 17.65
CA ALA A 270 5.47 4.91 16.19
C ALA A 270 4.44 5.90 15.62
N GLN A 271 3.22 5.90 16.17
CA GLN A 271 2.21 6.89 15.81
C GLN A 271 2.65 8.32 16.13
N ALA A 272 3.18 8.58 17.33
CA ALA A 272 3.67 9.91 17.68
C ALA A 272 4.81 10.37 16.76
N MET A 273 5.73 9.48 16.43
CA MET A 273 6.83 9.77 15.49
C MET A 273 6.30 10.05 14.07
N GLU A 274 5.29 9.31 13.61
CA GLU A 274 4.64 9.56 12.34
C GLU A 274 3.89 10.90 12.31
N GLU A 275 3.22 11.29 13.40
CA GLU A 275 2.55 12.60 13.53
C GLU A 275 3.57 13.76 13.46
N ILE A 276 4.75 13.60 14.09
CA ILE A 276 5.86 14.55 13.96
C ILE A 276 6.36 14.56 12.51
N ARG A 277 6.58 13.38 11.91
CA ARG A 277 7.04 13.27 10.51
C ARG A 277 6.10 14.00 9.56
N GLN A 278 4.78 13.81 9.68
CA GLN A 278 3.79 14.46 8.84
C GLN A 278 3.76 15.98 9.07
N ARG A 279 3.90 16.43 10.32
CA ARG A 279 3.92 17.86 10.65
C ARG A 279 5.08 18.62 9.99
N TYR A 280 6.26 18.02 9.93
CA TYR A 280 7.47 18.69 9.44
C TYR A 280 7.90 18.29 8.03
N PHE A 281 7.45 17.14 7.52
CA PHE A 281 7.92 16.54 6.28
C PHE A 281 6.78 15.90 5.44
N GLY A 282 5.53 16.23 5.73
CA GLY A 282 4.35 15.82 4.94
C GLY A 282 3.72 16.99 4.18
N ASP A 283 2.81 16.65 3.26
CA ASP A 283 2.00 17.61 2.51
C ASP A 283 0.76 18.03 3.33
N TYR A 284 0.51 19.34 3.42
CA TYR A 284 -0.70 19.92 4.01
C TYR A 284 -1.74 20.25 2.93
#